data_AF-A0A1Q8W379-F1
#
_entry.id   AF-A0A1Q8W379-F1
#
_cell.length_a   1.000
_cell.length_b   1.000
_cell.length_c   1.000
_cell.angle_alpha   90.00
_cell.angle_beta   90.00
_cell.angle_gamma   90.00
#
_symmetry.space_group_name_H-M   'P 1'
#
loop_
_entity.id
_entity.type
_entity.pdbx_description
1 polymer ?
#
loop_
_entity_poly.entity_id
_entity_poly.type
_entity_poly.pdbx_seq_one_letter_code
_entity_poly.pdbx_strand_id
1 'polypeptide(L)'
;MSVASVAASIARRICDVEDVGYSQPDRRTWYSEADWEGHVKSPQNADCSSLVCGAVNYGLHDALGVPWGHKALLEIDDFWTGNMREGLEARGFQEVPWEDTNLYPDGGFQTGDVVLSVASEGGKKHVVIITDAANDLLSEAWIAEDGSDDGVLGDQTGVETRTVSYSSHPYTRSGAWTSCHRFNRDRFLAQWPEFAKKTPAPNPTPAPAPATPSMPAHAHGIDVSSYQEGIDIAGLWADFVIVKCTEGDGYTNPCMGAQAQATLSSGKRLGLYHFARPGDVSDQVRYFLAAAKPYLGRATLWLDWEDDAPAQGPGWALAWLDAVAAATGTTPGIYMNGSTVNDYDWAAVAARYPLWYADPTNYNTTYIGYIDPTVPSLRFWGQPLVHQYSQRGRLAGYGGALDFNRLRDRSVWDRMRTAGSVSPSTPAAPAALVVDGEYGPATLRRLWEVMGAVGYPEVFAVANLRRYLNKAVPAHSQRMLTGADRLPEDRGWDAQLFRVFQYWAWCWVRPVSSSWSTFAPGWSFGEFIDGEAGPATWAALQEALNRSKTASFRLM
;
A
#
# COMPACT_ATOMS: atom_id res chain seq x y z
N MET A 1 3.34 -15.88 -0.92
CA MET A 1 3.48 -16.77 -2.10
C MET A 1 3.74 -18.20 -1.60
N SER A 2 3.84 -19.24 -2.45
CA SER A 2 4.27 -20.57 -1.98
C SER A 2 5.81 -20.61 -1.90
N VAL A 3 6.38 -21.49 -1.06
CA VAL A 3 7.85 -21.70 -0.97
C VAL A 3 8.45 -21.89 -2.36
N ALA A 4 7.81 -22.76 -3.15
CA ALA A 4 8.22 -23.10 -4.51
C ALA A 4 8.22 -21.89 -5.46
N SER A 5 7.18 -21.05 -5.44
CA SER A 5 7.10 -19.86 -6.29
C SER A 5 8.11 -18.78 -5.92
N VAL A 6 8.42 -18.62 -4.62
CA VAL A 6 9.43 -17.64 -4.17
C VAL A 6 10.83 -18.13 -4.52
N ALA A 7 11.14 -19.40 -4.23
CA ALA A 7 12.43 -19.98 -4.59
C ALA A 7 12.71 -19.88 -6.08
N ALA A 8 11.73 -20.18 -6.93
CA ALA A 8 11.84 -20.00 -8.37
C ALA A 8 12.09 -18.54 -8.77
N SER A 9 11.38 -17.59 -8.16
CA SER A 9 11.55 -16.16 -8.44
C SER A 9 12.94 -15.65 -8.04
N ILE A 10 13.47 -16.08 -6.90
CA ILE A 10 14.80 -15.69 -6.43
C ILE A 10 15.87 -16.26 -7.36
N ALA A 11 15.79 -17.55 -7.70
CA ALA A 11 16.74 -18.16 -8.61
C ALA A 11 16.77 -17.46 -9.99
N ARG A 12 15.60 -17.08 -10.52
CA ARG A 12 15.49 -16.27 -11.75
C ARG A 12 16.14 -14.91 -11.60
N ARG A 13 15.90 -14.22 -10.48
CA ARG A 13 16.51 -12.90 -10.23
C ARG A 13 18.02 -13.00 -10.24
N ILE A 14 18.58 -13.93 -9.46
CA ILE A 14 20.04 -14.13 -9.38
C ILE A 14 20.62 -14.43 -10.76
N CYS A 15 19.98 -15.29 -11.54
CA CYS A 15 20.52 -15.73 -12.83
C CYS A 15 20.30 -14.76 -14.00
N ASP A 16 19.27 -13.92 -13.95
CA ASP A 16 18.88 -13.10 -15.11
C ASP A 16 19.11 -11.59 -14.90
N VAL A 17 19.27 -11.15 -13.65
CA VAL A 17 19.25 -9.72 -13.28
C VAL A 17 20.48 -9.32 -12.48
N GLU A 18 20.91 -10.15 -11.54
CA GLU A 18 21.99 -9.80 -10.61
C GLU A 18 23.37 -10.09 -11.20
N ASP A 19 24.37 -9.34 -10.74
CA ASP A 19 25.78 -9.55 -11.10
C ASP A 19 26.38 -10.67 -10.23
N VAL A 20 26.00 -11.92 -10.54
CA VAL A 20 26.40 -13.11 -9.79
C VAL A 20 27.07 -14.14 -10.71
N GLY A 21 28.37 -14.35 -10.52
CA GLY A 21 29.17 -15.33 -11.24
C GLY A 21 29.19 -16.71 -10.61
N TYR A 22 30.04 -17.59 -11.12
CA TYR A 22 30.25 -18.94 -10.60
C TYR A 22 31.56 -19.07 -9.81
N SER A 23 31.49 -19.49 -8.55
CA SER A 23 32.67 -19.89 -7.78
C SER A 23 32.27 -20.81 -6.62
N GLN A 24 33.04 -21.89 -6.42
CA GLN A 24 32.90 -22.75 -5.25
C GLN A 24 33.53 -22.14 -3.99
N PRO A 25 34.74 -21.54 -4.02
CA PRO A 25 35.29 -20.83 -2.85
C PRO A 25 34.39 -19.69 -2.35
N ASP A 26 33.83 -18.89 -3.26
CA ASP A 26 33.00 -17.73 -2.95
C ASP A 26 31.49 -18.01 -3.04
N ARG A 27 31.10 -19.29 -3.02
CA ARG A 27 29.73 -19.77 -3.26
C ARG A 27 28.64 -19.12 -2.40
N ARG A 28 28.99 -18.63 -1.22
CA ARG A 28 28.06 -18.05 -0.25
C ARG A 28 27.89 -16.54 -0.38
N THR A 29 28.75 -15.89 -1.16
CA THR A 29 28.85 -14.43 -1.17
C THR A 29 27.53 -13.79 -1.63
N TRP A 30 26.89 -14.32 -2.69
CA TRP A 30 25.59 -13.83 -3.13
C TRP A 30 24.53 -13.88 -2.03
N TYR A 31 24.46 -15.00 -1.29
CA TYR A 31 23.44 -15.21 -0.27
C TYR A 31 23.68 -14.35 0.98
N SER A 32 24.95 -14.05 1.26
CA SER A 32 25.34 -13.21 2.39
C SER A 32 25.12 -11.72 2.13
N GLU A 33 25.37 -11.29 0.89
CA GLU A 33 25.30 -9.88 0.48
C GLU A 33 23.94 -9.49 -0.12
N ALA A 34 23.13 -10.48 -0.52
CA ALA A 34 21.79 -10.24 -1.04
C ALA A 34 20.85 -9.70 0.05
N ASP A 35 20.03 -8.72 -0.34
CA ASP A 35 18.91 -8.30 0.49
C ASP A 35 17.74 -9.31 0.42
N TRP A 36 16.68 -9.06 1.18
CA TRP A 36 15.54 -9.97 1.30
C TRP A 36 14.74 -10.20 -0.03
N GLU A 37 15.00 -9.47 -1.12
CA GLU A 37 14.49 -9.77 -2.49
C GLU A 37 15.47 -10.58 -3.34
N GLY A 38 16.68 -10.84 -2.84
CA GLY A 38 17.75 -11.44 -3.61
C GLY A 38 18.57 -10.42 -4.42
N HIS A 39 18.55 -9.12 -4.08
CA HIS A 39 19.37 -8.13 -4.79
C HIS A 39 20.77 -8.00 -4.19
N VAL A 40 21.80 -8.05 -5.03
CA VAL A 40 23.20 -7.87 -4.63
C VAL A 40 23.68 -6.46 -4.98
N LYS A 41 24.49 -5.84 -4.11
CA LYS A 41 24.95 -4.44 -4.27
C LYS A 41 26.30 -4.31 -4.97
N SER A 42 26.97 -5.43 -5.20
CA SER A 42 28.27 -5.52 -5.85
C SER A 42 28.39 -6.92 -6.47
N PRO A 43 29.35 -7.15 -7.37
CA PRO A 43 29.62 -8.47 -7.93
C PRO A 43 29.74 -9.54 -6.84
N GLN A 44 29.00 -10.64 -6.97
CA GLN A 44 29.04 -11.80 -6.06
C GLN A 44 29.22 -13.09 -6.84
N ASN A 45 29.34 -14.22 -6.15
CA ASN A 45 29.38 -15.54 -6.74
C ASN A 45 28.41 -16.52 -6.06
N ALA A 46 28.01 -17.53 -6.83
CA ALA A 46 27.28 -18.71 -6.40
C ALA A 46 27.94 -19.99 -6.93
N ASP A 47 27.68 -21.13 -6.32
CA ASP A 47 27.82 -22.43 -6.98
C ASP A 47 26.42 -23.02 -7.21
N CYS A 48 26.35 -24.13 -7.97
CA CYS A 48 25.07 -24.75 -8.31
C CYS A 48 24.20 -25.02 -7.07
N SER A 49 24.81 -25.49 -5.99
CA SER A 49 24.10 -25.85 -4.78
C SER A 49 23.82 -24.68 -3.85
N SER A 50 24.69 -23.66 -3.77
CA SER A 50 24.41 -22.46 -2.98
C SER A 50 23.29 -21.64 -3.58
N LEU A 51 23.21 -21.53 -4.91
CA LEU A 51 22.11 -20.87 -5.61
C LEU A 51 20.77 -21.49 -5.20
N VAL A 52 20.68 -22.82 -5.29
CA VAL A 52 19.44 -23.54 -4.99
C VAL A 52 19.13 -23.55 -3.50
N CYS A 53 20.11 -23.80 -2.63
CA CYS A 53 19.92 -23.74 -1.17
C CYS A 53 19.45 -22.34 -0.74
N GLY A 54 20.08 -21.29 -1.25
CA GLY A 54 19.69 -19.92 -0.94
C GLY A 54 18.28 -19.63 -1.43
N ALA A 55 17.98 -19.92 -2.70
CA ALA A 55 16.63 -19.74 -3.24
C ALA A 55 15.54 -20.47 -2.41
N VAL A 56 15.79 -21.72 -2.00
CA VAL A 56 14.90 -22.47 -1.11
C VAL A 56 14.77 -21.77 0.25
N ASN A 57 15.86 -21.26 0.83
CA ASN A 57 15.80 -20.54 2.09
C ASN A 57 14.96 -19.27 2.02
N TYR A 58 15.09 -18.48 0.96
CA TYR A 58 14.20 -17.34 0.71
C TYR A 58 12.74 -17.79 0.62
N GLY A 59 12.47 -18.93 -0.03
CA GLY A 59 11.12 -19.50 -0.10
C GLY A 59 10.56 -19.92 1.26
N LEU A 60 11.35 -20.61 2.07
CA LEU A 60 10.99 -21.01 3.43
C LEU A 60 10.81 -19.79 4.35
N HIS A 61 11.67 -18.79 4.21
CA HIS A 61 11.60 -17.53 4.93
C HIS A 61 10.31 -16.77 4.60
N ASP A 62 10.05 -16.47 3.32
CA ASP A 62 8.89 -15.68 2.89
C ASP A 62 7.56 -16.41 3.13
N ALA A 63 7.46 -17.68 2.72
CA ALA A 63 6.18 -18.38 2.70
C ALA A 63 5.80 -19.03 4.04
N LEU A 64 6.79 -19.33 4.89
CA LEU A 64 6.59 -20.04 6.15
C LEU A 64 7.10 -19.26 7.37
N GLY A 65 7.77 -18.13 7.17
CA GLY A 65 8.27 -17.30 8.27
C GLY A 65 9.45 -17.92 9.00
N VAL A 66 10.21 -18.79 8.34
CA VAL A 66 11.39 -19.41 8.95
C VAL A 66 12.47 -18.33 9.13
N PRO A 67 12.94 -18.04 10.37
CA PRO A 67 13.94 -17.01 10.59
C PRO A 67 15.28 -17.32 9.91
N TRP A 68 15.98 -16.29 9.43
CA TRP A 68 17.36 -16.44 8.96
C TRP A 68 18.25 -17.05 10.06
N GLY A 69 19.09 -18.01 9.71
CA GLY A 69 19.90 -18.78 10.66
C GLY A 69 19.15 -19.87 11.45
N HIS A 70 17.84 -20.05 11.24
CA HIS A 70 17.12 -21.18 11.84
C HIS A 70 17.53 -22.50 11.19
N LYS A 71 17.57 -23.59 11.96
CA LYS A 71 17.95 -24.94 11.48
C LYS A 71 17.02 -25.51 10.39
N ALA A 72 15.83 -24.94 10.26
CA ALA A 72 14.88 -25.28 9.19
C ALA A 72 15.29 -24.68 7.83
N LEU A 73 16.25 -23.76 7.79
CA LEU A 73 16.93 -23.32 6.57
C LEU A 73 18.14 -24.23 6.29
N LEU A 74 18.54 -24.28 5.02
CA LEU A 74 19.74 -24.96 4.54
C LEU A 74 20.94 -24.06 4.81
N GLU A 75 21.84 -24.48 5.69
CA GLU A 75 23.10 -23.78 5.86
C GLU A 75 23.97 -23.98 4.61
N ILE A 76 24.22 -22.91 3.85
CA ILE A 76 24.77 -22.98 2.49
C ILE A 76 26.06 -23.82 2.42
N ASP A 77 26.95 -23.63 3.39
CA ASP A 77 28.28 -24.26 3.37
C ASP A 77 28.24 -25.74 3.77
N ASP A 78 27.16 -26.20 4.41
CA ASP A 78 26.99 -27.60 4.81
C ASP A 78 26.42 -28.49 3.68
N PHE A 79 25.88 -27.88 2.62
CA PHE A 79 25.21 -28.61 1.54
C PHE A 79 25.92 -28.45 0.19
N TRP A 80 26.08 -29.58 -0.50
CA TRP A 80 26.50 -29.69 -1.89
C TRP A 80 25.64 -30.76 -2.58
N THR A 81 25.67 -30.86 -3.91
CA THR A 81 24.82 -31.80 -4.67
C THR A 81 24.83 -33.23 -4.10
N GLY A 82 25.96 -33.68 -3.55
CA GLY A 82 26.13 -35.03 -2.99
C GLY A 82 25.32 -35.35 -1.73
N ASN A 83 24.98 -34.36 -0.90
CA ASN A 83 24.22 -34.55 0.34
C ASN A 83 22.90 -33.77 0.36
N MET A 84 22.60 -33.04 -0.73
CA MET A 84 21.46 -32.13 -0.79
C MET A 84 20.11 -32.85 -0.76
N ARG A 85 20.02 -34.11 -1.22
CA ARG A 85 18.81 -34.95 -1.14
C ARG A 85 18.28 -34.99 0.30
N GLU A 86 19.12 -35.42 1.24
CA GLU A 86 18.75 -35.50 2.66
C GLU A 86 18.46 -34.12 3.26
N GLY A 87 19.23 -33.10 2.85
CA GLY A 87 19.04 -31.72 3.27
C GLY A 87 17.67 -31.16 2.89
N LEU A 88 17.24 -31.40 1.65
CA LEU A 88 15.94 -31.02 1.11
C LEU A 88 14.82 -31.80 1.80
N GLU A 89 14.97 -33.11 1.93
CA GLU A 89 13.96 -33.97 2.53
C GLU A 89 13.68 -33.65 4.00
N ALA A 90 14.69 -33.20 4.75
CA ALA A 90 14.56 -32.72 6.13
C ALA A 90 13.85 -31.35 6.25
N ARG A 91 13.57 -30.70 5.12
CA ARG A 91 12.95 -29.37 5.02
C ARG A 91 11.74 -29.40 4.09
N GLY A 92 10.97 -30.48 4.19
CA GLY A 92 9.66 -30.61 3.57
C GLY A 92 9.66 -30.96 2.08
N PHE A 93 10.82 -31.08 1.44
CA PHE A 93 10.85 -31.63 0.08
C PHE A 93 10.62 -33.14 0.12
N GLN A 94 10.06 -33.66 -0.97
CA GLN A 94 9.90 -35.08 -1.20
C GLN A 94 10.32 -35.38 -2.63
N GLU A 95 10.97 -36.53 -2.81
CA GLU A 95 11.27 -37.02 -4.14
C GLU A 95 9.97 -37.34 -4.89
N VAL A 96 9.90 -36.88 -6.14
CA VAL A 96 8.84 -37.21 -7.08
C VAL A 96 9.28 -38.49 -7.80
N PRO A 97 8.40 -39.51 -7.91
CA PRO A 97 8.72 -40.72 -8.66
C PRO A 97 9.21 -40.38 -10.07
N TRP A 98 10.35 -40.96 -10.45
CA TRP A 98 10.98 -40.72 -11.74
C TRP A 98 11.74 -41.97 -12.15
N GLU A 99 11.22 -42.69 -13.13
CA GLU A 99 11.90 -43.84 -13.73
C GLU A 99 13.11 -43.39 -14.55
N ASP A 100 14.25 -44.08 -14.42
CA ASP A 100 15.52 -43.76 -15.10
C ASP A 100 15.40 -43.67 -16.63
N THR A 101 14.37 -44.30 -17.21
CA THR A 101 14.10 -44.29 -18.65
C THR A 101 13.34 -43.06 -19.14
N ASN A 102 12.77 -42.26 -18.23
CA ASN A 102 11.98 -41.09 -18.55
C ASN A 102 12.82 -39.81 -18.50
N LEU A 103 12.54 -38.85 -19.38
CA LEU A 103 13.19 -37.53 -19.35
C LEU A 103 12.56 -36.57 -18.33
N TYR A 104 11.41 -36.93 -17.75
CA TYR A 104 10.66 -36.09 -16.83
C TYR A 104 10.10 -36.97 -15.69
N PRO A 105 9.95 -36.41 -14.48
CA PRO A 105 9.32 -37.12 -13.37
C PRO A 105 7.83 -37.35 -13.63
N ASP A 106 7.23 -38.26 -12.88
CA ASP A 106 5.81 -38.58 -12.97
C ASP A 106 4.94 -37.33 -12.71
N GLY A 107 4.03 -37.06 -13.64
CA GLY A 107 3.19 -35.86 -13.61
C GLY A 107 3.91 -34.58 -14.05
N GLY A 108 5.15 -34.67 -14.54
CA GLY A 108 5.95 -33.56 -15.03
C GLY A 108 6.50 -32.66 -13.93
N PHE A 109 7.28 -31.65 -14.35
CA PHE A 109 7.83 -30.65 -13.43
C PHE A 109 6.77 -29.66 -12.96
N GLN A 110 7.01 -29.11 -11.78
CA GLN A 110 6.35 -27.93 -11.24
C GLN A 110 7.39 -26.85 -10.94
N THR A 111 6.97 -25.59 -11.06
CA THR A 111 7.81 -24.45 -10.67
C THR A 111 8.21 -24.57 -9.19
N GLY A 112 9.51 -24.50 -8.95
CA GLY A 112 10.17 -24.68 -7.65
C GLY A 112 10.64 -26.10 -7.35
N ASP A 113 10.45 -27.05 -8.27
CA ASP A 113 11.07 -28.38 -8.17
C ASP A 113 12.60 -28.25 -8.25
N VAL A 114 13.30 -28.97 -7.37
CA VAL A 114 14.76 -29.05 -7.36
C VAL A 114 15.19 -30.34 -8.03
N VAL A 115 16.08 -30.26 -9.02
CA VAL A 115 16.53 -31.42 -9.81
C VAL A 115 18.01 -31.67 -9.53
N LEU A 116 18.33 -32.87 -9.05
CA LEU A 116 19.68 -33.28 -8.68
C LEU A 116 20.31 -34.15 -9.77
N SER A 117 21.63 -34.04 -9.90
CA SER A 117 22.49 -34.92 -10.67
C SER A 117 23.64 -35.41 -9.78
N VAL A 118 23.35 -36.39 -8.93
CA VAL A 118 24.26 -36.82 -7.87
C VAL A 118 25.31 -37.80 -8.41
N ALA A 119 26.61 -37.53 -8.19
CA ALA A 119 27.69 -38.35 -8.73
C ALA A 119 27.67 -39.83 -8.27
N SER A 120 27.34 -40.11 -7.01
CA SER A 120 27.24 -41.48 -6.49
C SER A 120 26.09 -42.28 -7.10
N GLU A 121 25.14 -41.59 -7.74
CA GLU A 121 23.98 -42.17 -8.44
C GLU A 121 24.20 -42.18 -9.98
N GLY A 122 25.42 -41.88 -10.45
CA GLY A 122 25.76 -41.82 -11.88
C GLY A 122 25.61 -40.43 -12.53
N GLY A 123 25.28 -39.40 -11.76
CA GLY A 123 25.14 -38.01 -12.20
C GLY A 123 26.44 -37.23 -12.36
N LYS A 124 26.32 -35.90 -12.42
CA LYS A 124 27.36 -34.93 -12.84
C LYS A 124 27.68 -33.87 -11.78
N LYS A 125 27.38 -34.14 -10.51
CA LYS A 125 27.61 -33.24 -9.35
C LYS A 125 26.90 -31.90 -9.46
N HIS A 126 25.76 -31.86 -10.14
CA HIS A 126 25.04 -30.61 -10.42
C HIS A 126 23.63 -30.59 -9.84
N VAL A 127 23.12 -29.40 -9.53
CA VAL A 127 21.75 -29.19 -9.06
C VAL A 127 21.18 -27.93 -9.69
N VAL A 128 19.88 -27.99 -10.00
CA VAL A 128 19.13 -26.88 -10.61
C VAL A 128 17.76 -26.75 -9.95
N ILE A 129 17.11 -25.61 -10.17
CA ILE A 129 15.72 -25.40 -9.78
C ILE A 129 14.88 -25.07 -11.02
N ILE A 130 13.74 -25.73 -11.18
CA ILE A 130 12.77 -25.43 -12.24
C ILE A 130 12.09 -24.11 -11.90
N THR A 131 12.28 -23.10 -12.73
CA THR A 131 11.79 -21.75 -12.44
C THR A 131 10.54 -21.38 -13.22
N ASP A 132 10.30 -22.02 -14.35
CA ASP A 132 9.04 -21.95 -15.07
C ASP A 132 8.78 -23.27 -15.80
N ALA A 133 8.03 -24.16 -15.14
CA ALA A 133 7.72 -25.47 -15.72
C ALA A 133 6.85 -25.37 -16.99
N ALA A 134 6.01 -24.34 -17.10
CA ALA A 134 5.13 -24.17 -18.26
C ALA A 134 5.93 -23.78 -19.52
N ASN A 135 7.06 -23.10 -19.33
CA ASN A 135 7.94 -22.66 -20.41
C ASN A 135 9.26 -23.46 -20.49
N ASP A 136 9.34 -24.62 -19.82
CA ASP A 136 10.51 -25.52 -19.81
C ASP A 136 11.79 -24.84 -19.30
N LEU A 137 11.72 -23.94 -18.31
CA LEU A 137 12.87 -23.17 -17.82
C LEU A 137 13.42 -23.67 -16.48
N LEU A 138 14.75 -23.78 -16.40
CA LEU A 138 15.53 -24.02 -15.18
C LEU A 138 16.55 -22.91 -14.96
N SER A 139 16.82 -22.58 -13.70
CA SER A 139 17.89 -21.64 -13.34
C SER A 139 19.02 -22.40 -12.63
N GLU A 140 20.26 -22.02 -12.95
CA GLU A 140 21.47 -22.72 -12.51
C GLU A 140 22.67 -21.78 -12.40
N ALA A 141 23.62 -22.15 -11.53
CA ALA A 141 24.99 -21.67 -11.59
C ALA A 141 25.83 -22.77 -12.25
N TRP A 142 26.39 -22.50 -13.43
CA TRP A 142 26.90 -23.49 -14.36
C TRP A 142 28.41 -23.71 -14.25
N ILE A 143 29.22 -22.70 -14.60
CA ILE A 143 30.69 -22.80 -14.61
C ILE A 143 31.32 -21.40 -14.66
N ALA A 144 32.55 -21.28 -14.14
CA ALA A 144 33.32 -20.04 -14.16
C ALA A 144 33.76 -19.64 -15.58
N GLU A 145 34.22 -18.40 -15.74
CA GLU A 145 34.61 -17.78 -17.01
C GLU A 145 35.72 -18.51 -17.77
N ASP A 146 36.59 -19.21 -17.04
CA ASP A 146 37.72 -19.97 -17.57
C ASP A 146 37.45 -21.48 -17.65
N GLY A 147 36.24 -21.91 -17.27
CA GLY A 147 35.84 -23.31 -17.19
C GLY A 147 36.29 -24.04 -15.93
N SER A 148 36.83 -23.32 -14.93
CA SER A 148 37.17 -23.85 -13.61
C SER A 148 36.00 -23.81 -12.63
N ASP A 149 36.28 -24.11 -11.36
CA ASP A 149 35.37 -23.95 -10.23
C ASP A 149 35.66 -22.75 -9.33
N ASP A 150 36.62 -21.90 -9.70
CA ASP A 150 37.06 -20.73 -8.93
C ASP A 150 37.05 -19.48 -9.83
N GLY A 151 35.85 -18.99 -10.12
CA GLY A 151 35.66 -17.80 -10.93
C GLY A 151 35.83 -16.49 -10.16
N VAL A 152 36.10 -15.42 -10.90
CA VAL A 152 36.14 -14.05 -10.36
C VAL A 152 34.73 -13.62 -9.91
N LEU A 153 34.65 -12.67 -8.96
CA LEU A 153 33.35 -12.13 -8.50
C LEU A 153 32.57 -11.47 -9.64
N GLY A 154 31.28 -11.82 -9.75
CA GLY A 154 30.35 -11.31 -10.75
C GLY A 154 30.33 -12.14 -12.02
N ASP A 155 29.26 -12.02 -12.80
CA ASP A 155 29.14 -12.79 -14.04
C ASP A 155 29.99 -12.17 -15.15
N GLN A 156 31.11 -12.81 -15.48
CA GLN A 156 32.03 -12.30 -16.49
C GLN A 156 31.61 -12.67 -17.92
N THR A 157 30.80 -13.72 -18.07
CA THR A 157 30.44 -14.27 -19.39
C THR A 157 28.99 -14.03 -19.78
N GLY A 158 28.16 -13.58 -18.84
CA GLY A 158 26.71 -13.45 -19.01
C GLY A 158 25.97 -14.79 -18.94
N VAL A 159 26.65 -15.87 -18.57
CA VAL A 159 26.10 -17.24 -18.54
C VAL A 159 26.65 -18.10 -17.40
N GLU A 160 27.43 -17.54 -16.47
CA GLU A 160 27.96 -18.28 -15.32
C GLU A 160 26.84 -18.67 -14.36
N THR A 161 25.94 -17.74 -14.07
CA THR A 161 24.58 -18.04 -13.65
C THR A 161 23.62 -17.76 -14.80
N ARG A 162 22.60 -18.59 -14.98
CA ARG A 162 21.71 -18.47 -16.14
C ARG A 162 20.38 -19.16 -15.95
N THR A 163 19.40 -18.72 -16.74
CA THR A 163 18.22 -19.51 -17.01
C THR A 163 18.22 -20.05 -18.43
N VAL A 164 18.04 -21.36 -18.55
CA VAL A 164 18.02 -22.07 -19.85
C VAL A 164 16.86 -23.04 -19.92
N SER A 165 16.58 -23.53 -21.13
CA SER A 165 15.58 -24.57 -21.33
C SER A 165 16.07 -25.91 -20.79
N TYR A 166 15.24 -26.57 -19.97
CA TYR A 166 15.52 -27.89 -19.42
C TYR A 166 15.74 -28.94 -20.51
N SER A 167 14.86 -29.00 -21.51
CA SER A 167 14.99 -29.95 -22.62
C SER A 167 16.28 -29.77 -23.43
N SER A 168 16.82 -28.54 -23.46
CA SER A 168 18.06 -28.22 -24.17
C SER A 168 19.34 -28.49 -23.36
N HIS A 169 19.23 -28.66 -22.04
CA HIS A 169 20.36 -28.75 -21.14
C HIS A 169 21.22 -30.00 -21.41
N PRO A 170 22.58 -29.90 -21.38
CA PRO A 170 23.47 -31.03 -21.67
C PRO A 170 23.17 -32.28 -20.83
N TYR A 171 22.86 -32.09 -19.54
CA TYR A 171 22.56 -33.21 -18.63
C TYR A 171 21.19 -33.82 -18.86
N THR A 172 20.24 -33.08 -19.44
CA THR A 172 18.98 -33.65 -19.91
C THR A 172 19.23 -34.53 -21.13
N ARG A 173 20.00 -34.03 -22.10
CA ARG A 173 20.34 -34.76 -23.34
C ARG A 173 21.12 -36.04 -23.08
N SER A 174 21.96 -36.05 -22.03
CA SER A 174 22.72 -37.23 -21.62
C SER A 174 22.01 -38.11 -20.60
N GLY A 175 20.77 -37.79 -20.20
CA GLY A 175 20.01 -38.55 -19.20
C GLY A 175 20.73 -38.64 -17.84
N ALA A 176 21.35 -37.55 -17.40
CA ALA A 176 22.23 -37.55 -16.22
C ALA A 176 21.57 -36.98 -14.94
N TRP A 177 20.29 -36.59 -15.00
CA TRP A 177 19.53 -36.24 -13.81
C TRP A 177 19.18 -37.49 -13.01
N THR A 178 19.25 -37.42 -11.69
CA THR A 178 19.10 -38.58 -10.82
C THR A 178 17.89 -38.49 -9.89
N SER A 179 17.35 -37.29 -9.65
CA SER A 179 16.09 -37.14 -8.92
C SER A 179 15.46 -35.75 -9.07
N CYS A 180 14.17 -35.68 -8.75
CA CYS A 180 13.38 -34.45 -8.67
C CYS A 180 12.75 -34.34 -7.28
N HIS A 181 12.87 -33.18 -6.64
CA HIS A 181 12.42 -32.92 -5.27
C HIS A 181 11.41 -31.78 -5.25
N ARG A 182 10.21 -32.07 -4.76
CA ARG A 182 9.10 -31.12 -4.71
C ARG A 182 8.77 -30.73 -3.29
N PHE A 183 8.58 -29.43 -3.05
CA PHE A 183 8.21 -28.94 -1.73
C PHE A 183 6.80 -29.39 -1.33
N ASN A 184 6.67 -30.01 -0.16
CA ASN A 184 5.41 -30.38 0.48
C ASN A 184 5.27 -29.65 1.82
N ARG A 185 4.27 -28.76 1.90
CA ARG A 185 4.02 -27.95 3.09
C ARG A 185 3.67 -28.82 4.31
N ASP A 186 2.84 -29.83 4.17
CA ASP A 186 2.40 -30.65 5.31
C ASP A 186 3.56 -31.47 5.87
N ARG A 187 4.44 -31.97 4.99
CA ARG A 187 5.69 -32.64 5.40
C ARG A 187 6.62 -31.67 6.15
N PHE A 188 6.80 -30.46 5.63
CA PHE A 188 7.58 -29.43 6.32
C PHE A 188 7.02 -29.16 7.73
N LEU A 189 5.71 -28.96 7.84
CA LEU A 189 5.05 -28.68 9.12
C LEU A 189 5.04 -29.87 10.08
N ALA A 190 5.11 -31.11 9.57
CA ALA A 190 5.29 -32.29 10.42
C ALA A 190 6.73 -32.35 11.00
N GLN A 191 7.72 -31.89 10.25
CA GLN A 191 9.12 -31.84 10.67
C GLN A 191 9.41 -30.66 11.59
N TRP A 192 8.76 -29.52 11.31
CA TRP A 192 8.94 -28.25 11.99
C TRP A 192 7.58 -27.71 12.47
N PRO A 193 6.94 -28.38 13.45
CA PRO A 193 5.58 -28.07 13.91
C PRO A 193 5.44 -26.67 14.50
N GLU A 194 6.53 -26.04 14.92
CA GLU A 194 6.57 -24.63 15.34
C GLU A 194 6.11 -23.65 14.25
N PHE A 195 6.19 -24.03 12.97
CA PHE A 195 5.71 -23.22 11.83
C PHE A 195 4.26 -23.54 11.43
N ALA A 196 3.61 -24.49 12.11
CA ALA A 196 2.21 -24.85 11.83
C ALA A 196 1.26 -23.82 12.48
N LYS A 197 0.61 -22.98 11.66
CA LYS A 197 -0.42 -22.06 12.15
C LYS A 197 -1.60 -22.85 12.70
N LYS A 198 -1.91 -22.70 13.99
CA LYS A 198 -3.08 -23.33 14.64
C LYS A 198 -4.38 -22.87 13.96
N THR A 199 -5.08 -23.80 13.34
CA THR A 199 -6.47 -23.60 12.86
C THR A 199 -7.43 -23.94 14.02
N PRO A 200 -8.47 -23.14 14.33
CA PRO A 200 -9.38 -23.46 15.44
C PRO A 200 -10.37 -24.55 15.04
N ALA A 201 -10.57 -25.54 15.92
CA ALA A 201 -11.68 -26.49 15.91
C ALA A 201 -12.25 -26.63 17.34
N PRO A 202 -13.54 -27.00 17.53
CA PRO A 202 -14.36 -26.58 18.67
C PRO A 202 -14.11 -27.35 19.99
N ASN A 203 -14.32 -26.66 21.12
CA ASN A 203 -14.13 -27.08 22.53
C ASN A 203 -14.97 -28.31 22.96
N PRO A 204 -14.53 -29.14 23.95
CA PRO A 204 -14.55 -28.79 25.41
C PRO A 204 -13.33 -29.18 26.29
N THR A 205 -13.26 -28.53 27.47
CA THR A 205 -12.25 -28.38 28.58
C THR A 205 -12.17 -29.61 29.55
N PRO A 206 -11.21 -29.83 30.53
CA PRO A 206 -10.42 -28.89 31.41
C PRO A 206 -8.91 -29.24 31.74
N ALA A 207 -7.94 -28.29 31.77
CA ALA A 207 -7.40 -27.37 32.84
C ALA A 207 -5.94 -27.74 33.28
N PRO A 208 -5.14 -26.88 33.98
CA PRO A 208 -4.19 -25.91 33.40
C PRO A 208 -2.70 -26.09 33.84
N ALA A 209 -1.75 -25.51 33.07
CA ALA A 209 -0.34 -25.31 33.45
C ALA A 209 0.21 -23.98 32.82
N PRO A 210 1.23 -23.34 33.42
CA PRO A 210 1.38 -21.87 33.50
C PRO A 210 1.88 -21.18 32.23
N ALA A 211 1.46 -19.91 32.07
CA ALA A 211 1.68 -19.07 30.89
C ALA A 211 3.12 -18.56 30.75
N THR A 212 3.65 -18.65 29.52
CA THR A 212 4.69 -17.78 28.95
C THR A 212 4.01 -16.87 27.90
N PRO A 213 4.47 -15.62 27.73
CA PRO A 213 3.66 -14.55 27.15
C PRO A 213 3.33 -14.79 25.69
N SER A 214 2.04 -14.68 25.36
CA SER A 214 1.51 -14.84 24.01
C SER A 214 2.10 -13.80 23.06
N MET A 215 2.43 -14.23 21.83
CA MET A 215 2.30 -13.37 20.64
C MET A 215 1.05 -12.50 20.82
N PRO A 216 1.17 -11.16 20.81
CA PRO A 216 0.04 -10.31 21.12
C PRO A 216 -1.06 -10.53 20.07
N ALA A 217 -2.31 -10.53 20.53
CA ALA A 217 -3.46 -11.00 19.77
C ALA A 217 -3.80 -10.08 18.58
N HIS A 218 -3.25 -8.87 18.59
CA HIS A 218 -3.50 -7.81 17.62
C HIS A 218 -2.33 -7.66 16.63
N ALA A 219 -2.51 -6.84 15.58
CA ALA A 219 -1.36 -6.46 14.74
C ALA A 219 -0.60 -5.35 15.44
N HIS A 220 0.73 -5.38 15.37
CA HIS A 220 1.58 -4.35 15.96
C HIS A 220 2.40 -3.66 14.91
N GLY A 221 2.67 -2.39 15.14
CA GLY A 221 3.39 -1.60 14.17
C GLY A 221 4.10 -0.44 14.81
N ILE A 222 4.83 0.25 13.97
CA ILE A 222 5.46 1.52 14.29
C ILE A 222 4.98 2.59 13.33
N ASP A 223 5.12 3.84 13.73
CA ASP A 223 5.13 4.96 12.80
C ASP A 223 6.51 5.61 12.80
N VAL A 224 6.93 6.10 11.63
CA VAL A 224 8.29 6.57 11.38
C VAL A 224 8.28 7.81 10.50
N SER A 225 9.32 8.62 10.66
CA SER A 225 9.58 9.82 9.86
C SER A 225 11.08 9.90 9.52
N SER A 226 11.55 11.05 9.03
CA SER A 226 12.98 11.32 8.87
C SER A 226 13.76 11.26 10.19
N TYR A 227 13.11 11.35 11.35
CA TYR A 227 13.78 11.18 12.65
C TYR A 227 14.30 9.76 12.88
N GLN A 228 13.78 8.78 12.14
CA GLN A 228 14.24 7.40 12.14
C GLN A 228 15.02 7.08 10.85
N GLU A 229 15.77 8.05 10.31
CA GLU A 229 16.65 7.79 9.17
C GLU A 229 17.63 6.64 9.46
N GLY A 230 17.86 5.79 8.47
CA GLY A 230 18.75 4.62 8.60
C GLY A 230 18.16 3.46 9.40
N ILE A 231 16.90 3.54 9.84
CA ILE A 231 16.20 2.41 10.47
C ILE A 231 16.07 1.22 9.52
N ASP A 232 16.49 0.04 9.98
CA ASP A 232 16.28 -1.22 9.26
C ASP A 232 14.83 -1.72 9.45
N ILE A 233 13.89 -1.12 8.71
CA ILE A 233 12.48 -1.53 8.74
C ILE A 233 12.32 -3.01 8.36
N ALA A 234 13.21 -3.56 7.54
CA ALA A 234 13.11 -4.94 7.10
C ALA A 234 13.41 -5.90 8.26
N GLY A 235 14.51 -5.67 8.96
CA GLY A 235 14.94 -6.46 10.13
C GLY A 235 14.10 -6.25 11.39
N LEU A 236 13.32 -5.18 11.48
CA LEU A 236 12.42 -4.94 12.61
C LEU A 236 11.15 -5.78 12.54
N TRP A 237 10.78 -6.39 13.67
CA TRP A 237 9.49 -7.04 13.82
C TRP A 237 8.38 -5.99 13.92
N ALA A 238 7.50 -5.95 12.90
CA ALA A 238 6.28 -5.15 12.83
C ALA A 238 5.33 -5.77 11.78
N ASP A 239 4.02 -5.78 12.04
CA ASP A 239 2.98 -6.16 11.07
C ASP A 239 2.67 -5.03 10.08
N PHE A 240 2.84 -3.78 10.51
CA PHE A 240 2.59 -2.58 9.72
C PHE A 240 3.53 -1.44 10.10
N VAL A 241 3.75 -0.53 9.16
CA VAL A 241 4.49 0.71 9.38
C VAL A 241 3.72 1.87 8.76
N ILE A 242 3.53 2.95 9.52
CA ILE A 242 2.93 4.20 9.04
C ILE A 242 4.05 5.23 8.84
N VAL A 243 4.33 5.58 7.58
CA VAL A 243 5.47 6.42 7.21
C VAL A 243 5.00 7.85 6.97
N LYS A 244 5.71 8.84 7.53
CA LYS A 244 5.48 10.25 7.22
C LYS A 244 5.68 10.47 5.74
N CYS A 245 4.66 11.00 5.08
CA CYS A 245 4.71 11.32 3.66
C CYS A 245 5.07 12.79 3.47
N THR A 246 4.23 13.67 4.00
CA THR A 246 4.35 15.12 3.83
C THR A 246 3.92 15.87 5.09
N GLU A 247 4.28 17.14 5.16
CA GLU A 247 3.84 18.09 6.19
C GLU A 247 3.49 19.41 5.51
N GLY A 248 2.30 19.94 5.81
CA GLY A 248 1.78 21.12 5.15
C GLY A 248 1.83 21.00 3.62
N ASP A 249 2.04 22.09 2.92
CA ASP A 249 2.12 22.16 1.46
C ASP A 249 3.54 22.30 0.91
N GLY A 250 4.56 22.10 1.78
CA GLY A 250 5.95 22.44 1.46
C GLY A 250 7.01 21.41 1.86
N TYR A 251 6.71 20.43 2.71
CA TYR A 251 7.71 19.46 3.19
C TYR A 251 7.35 18.02 2.81
N THR A 252 8.24 17.33 2.12
CA THR A 252 8.16 15.87 1.88
C THR A 252 9.24 15.19 2.71
N ASN A 253 8.89 14.11 3.42
CA ASN A 253 9.86 13.33 4.19
C ASN A 253 10.92 12.75 3.22
N PRO A 254 12.22 13.11 3.37
CA PRO A 254 13.27 12.64 2.47
C PRO A 254 13.48 11.12 2.53
N CYS A 255 13.12 10.50 3.66
CA CYS A 255 13.22 9.05 3.86
C CYS A 255 11.98 8.30 3.36
N MET A 256 10.91 8.98 2.93
CA MET A 256 9.63 8.34 2.63
C MET A 256 9.76 7.24 1.57
N GLY A 257 10.53 7.48 0.51
CA GLY A 257 10.75 6.48 -0.54
C GLY A 257 11.37 5.20 0.01
N ALA A 258 12.50 5.32 0.71
CA ALA A 258 13.20 4.18 1.29
C ALA A 258 12.36 3.45 2.36
N GLN A 259 11.70 4.20 3.25
CA GLN A 259 10.90 3.64 4.32
C GLN A 259 9.62 2.94 3.80
N ALA A 260 8.95 3.54 2.81
CA ALA A 260 7.76 2.96 2.20
C ALA A 260 8.09 1.70 1.39
N GLN A 261 9.19 1.72 0.62
CA GLN A 261 9.66 0.53 -0.08
C GLN A 261 10.03 -0.55 0.92
N ALA A 262 10.94 -0.31 1.87
CA ALA A 262 11.33 -1.30 2.87
C ALA A 262 10.13 -1.90 3.62
N THR A 263 9.11 -1.10 3.92
CA THR A 263 7.86 -1.60 4.52
C THR A 263 7.13 -2.58 3.62
N LEU A 264 6.79 -2.15 2.40
CA LEU A 264 6.01 -2.96 1.45
C LEU A 264 6.74 -4.22 1.04
N SER A 265 8.03 -4.06 0.87
CA SER A 265 8.91 -5.06 0.34
C SER A 265 9.07 -6.16 1.41
N SER A 266 9.28 -5.82 2.68
CA SER A 266 9.26 -6.78 3.79
C SER A 266 7.88 -7.38 4.16
N GLY A 267 6.89 -7.32 3.26
CA GLY A 267 5.55 -7.89 3.45
C GLY A 267 4.70 -7.19 4.51
N LYS A 268 5.18 -6.06 5.06
CA LYS A 268 4.48 -5.30 6.10
C LYS A 268 3.42 -4.42 5.45
N ARG A 269 2.35 -4.14 6.19
CA ARG A 269 1.32 -3.21 5.70
C ARG A 269 1.85 -1.78 5.77
N LEU A 270 1.81 -1.08 4.64
CA LEU A 270 2.16 0.33 4.58
C LEU A 270 0.97 1.22 4.91
N GLY A 271 1.19 2.21 5.75
CA GLY A 271 0.39 3.43 5.85
C GLY A 271 1.25 4.64 5.51
N LEU A 272 0.64 5.68 4.97
CA LEU A 272 1.28 6.97 4.73
C LEU A 272 0.49 8.04 5.47
N TYR A 273 1.17 8.90 6.22
CA TYR A 273 0.50 10.00 6.93
C TYR A 273 0.94 11.38 6.44
N HIS A 274 0.01 12.31 6.51
CA HIS A 274 0.20 13.72 6.22
C HIS A 274 0.10 14.52 7.51
N PHE A 275 1.17 15.19 7.92
CA PHE A 275 1.15 16.08 9.07
C PHE A 275 0.47 17.40 8.69
N ALA A 276 -0.74 17.62 9.22
CA ALA A 276 -1.52 18.80 8.90
C ALA A 276 -0.87 20.07 9.49
N ARG A 277 -0.93 21.16 8.74
CA ARG A 277 -0.60 22.51 9.23
C ARG A 277 -1.77 23.47 8.99
N PRO A 278 -1.82 24.63 9.67
CA PRO A 278 -2.72 25.71 9.30
C PRO A 278 -2.52 26.11 7.83
N GLY A 279 -3.59 26.09 7.04
CA GLY A 279 -3.52 26.44 5.62
C GLY A 279 -4.70 25.95 4.80
N ASP A 280 -4.58 26.04 3.48
CA ASP A 280 -5.62 25.60 2.56
C ASP A 280 -5.70 24.07 2.48
N VAL A 281 -6.93 23.53 2.53
CA VAL A 281 -7.19 22.09 2.43
C VAL A 281 -6.70 21.55 1.08
N SER A 282 -6.99 22.25 0.00
CA SER A 282 -6.73 21.78 -1.37
C SER A 282 -5.25 21.71 -1.65
N ASP A 283 -4.47 22.67 -1.16
CA ASP A 283 -3.01 22.68 -1.31
C ASP A 283 -2.36 21.51 -0.56
N GLN A 284 -2.77 21.26 0.68
CA GLN A 284 -2.27 20.14 1.46
C GLN A 284 -2.67 18.78 0.88
N VAL A 285 -3.91 18.63 0.41
CA VAL A 285 -4.37 17.41 -0.29
C VAL A 285 -3.58 17.19 -1.58
N ARG A 286 -3.42 18.23 -2.41
CA ARG A 286 -2.66 18.15 -3.66
C ARG A 286 -1.22 17.73 -3.40
N TYR A 287 -0.60 18.33 -2.39
CA TYR A 287 0.79 18.05 -2.03
C TYR A 287 0.96 16.62 -1.50
N PHE A 288 0.09 16.19 -0.59
CA PHE A 288 0.10 14.82 -0.08
C PHE A 288 -0.12 13.78 -1.17
N LEU A 289 -1.13 13.95 -2.03
CA LEU A 289 -1.43 12.99 -3.10
C LEU A 289 -0.34 12.95 -4.17
N ALA A 290 0.32 14.07 -4.47
CA ALA A 290 1.46 14.09 -5.39
C ALA A 290 2.60 13.20 -4.88
N ALA A 291 2.92 13.28 -3.58
CA ALA A 291 3.93 12.45 -2.95
C ALA A 291 3.47 10.99 -2.80
N ALA A 292 2.23 10.75 -2.37
CA ALA A 292 1.69 9.41 -2.12
C ALA A 292 1.38 8.60 -3.39
N LYS A 293 1.31 9.25 -4.56
CA LYS A 293 0.94 8.66 -5.86
C LYS A 293 1.56 7.28 -6.15
N PRO A 294 2.87 7.03 -5.92
CA PRO A 294 3.49 5.73 -6.22
C PRO A 294 2.94 4.56 -5.36
N TYR A 295 2.27 4.86 -4.25
CA TYR A 295 1.85 3.88 -3.25
C TYR A 295 0.32 3.75 -3.14
N LEU A 296 -0.43 4.48 -3.95
CA LEU A 296 -1.90 4.36 -4.00
C LEU A 296 -2.30 2.91 -4.35
N GLY A 297 -3.32 2.39 -3.66
CA GLY A 297 -3.72 0.99 -3.77
C GLY A 297 -2.89 0.02 -2.92
N ARG A 298 -1.70 0.43 -2.47
CA ARG A 298 -0.78 -0.39 -1.64
C ARG A 298 -0.68 0.09 -0.20
N ALA A 299 -0.93 1.38 0.05
CA ALA A 299 -0.90 2.02 1.36
C ALA A 299 -2.28 2.49 1.84
N THR A 300 -2.50 2.50 3.16
CA THR A 300 -3.56 3.32 3.78
C THR A 300 -3.08 4.77 3.89
N LEU A 301 -4.02 5.73 3.91
CA LEU A 301 -3.73 7.15 3.95
C LEU A 301 -4.26 7.74 5.26
N TRP A 302 -3.46 8.53 5.96
CA TRP A 302 -3.80 9.07 7.28
C TRP A 302 -3.58 10.59 7.33
N LEU A 303 -4.52 11.32 7.92
CA LEU A 303 -4.35 12.71 8.32
C LEU A 303 -3.84 12.74 9.75
N ASP A 304 -2.62 13.22 9.98
CA ASP A 304 -2.08 13.46 11.31
C ASP A 304 -2.52 14.86 11.78
N TRP A 305 -3.44 14.88 12.75
CA TRP A 305 -4.19 16.05 13.19
C TRP A 305 -3.77 16.46 14.60
N GLU A 306 -2.63 17.14 14.70
CA GLU A 306 -2.06 17.59 15.96
C GLU A 306 -1.34 18.94 15.83
N ASP A 307 -0.67 19.34 16.93
CA ASP A 307 0.02 20.62 17.07
C ASP A 307 -0.91 21.82 16.84
N ASP A 308 -0.70 22.59 15.78
CA ASP A 308 -1.46 23.80 15.44
C ASP A 308 -2.66 23.54 14.50
N ALA A 309 -2.73 22.37 13.87
CA ALA A 309 -3.82 22.02 12.96
C ALA A 309 -5.21 22.01 13.61
N PRO A 310 -5.42 21.53 14.87
CA PRO A 310 -6.73 21.47 15.51
C PRO A 310 -7.47 22.80 15.60
N ALA A 311 -6.77 23.95 15.60
CA ALA A 311 -7.39 25.28 15.62
C ALA A 311 -8.28 25.55 14.39
N GLN A 312 -8.10 24.78 13.31
CA GLN A 312 -8.91 24.86 12.08
C GLN A 312 -10.27 24.12 12.20
N GLY A 313 -10.43 23.31 13.27
CA GLY A 313 -11.66 22.62 13.61
C GLY A 313 -11.97 21.36 12.77
N PRO A 314 -12.95 20.54 13.22
CA PRO A 314 -13.30 19.27 12.58
C PRO A 314 -13.77 19.38 11.12
N GLY A 315 -14.33 20.53 10.73
CA GLY A 315 -14.80 20.78 9.37
C GLY A 315 -13.66 20.75 8.35
N TRP A 316 -12.49 21.30 8.71
CA TRP A 316 -11.29 21.27 7.87
C TRP A 316 -10.80 19.82 7.69
N ALA A 317 -10.68 19.08 8.80
CA ALA A 317 -10.26 17.69 8.78
C ALA A 317 -11.21 16.82 7.94
N LEU A 318 -12.52 17.03 8.08
CA LEU A 318 -13.52 16.35 7.26
C LEU A 318 -13.35 16.66 5.78
N ALA A 319 -13.12 17.93 5.42
CA ALA A 319 -12.92 18.34 4.03
C ALA A 319 -11.67 17.70 3.42
N TRP A 320 -10.57 17.62 4.17
CA TRP A 320 -9.34 16.95 3.74
C TRP A 320 -9.56 15.46 3.51
N LEU A 321 -10.17 14.76 4.47
CA LEU A 321 -10.46 13.32 4.37
C LEU A 321 -11.40 13.02 3.20
N ASP A 322 -12.42 13.85 2.99
CA ASP A 322 -13.34 13.74 1.86
C ASP A 322 -12.64 13.94 0.52
N ALA A 323 -11.74 14.91 0.42
CA ALA A 323 -11.00 15.19 -0.80
C ALA A 323 -10.04 14.04 -1.14
N VAL A 324 -9.32 13.50 -0.15
CA VAL A 324 -8.46 12.32 -0.34
C VAL A 324 -9.29 11.11 -0.75
N ALA A 325 -10.38 10.81 -0.05
CA ALA A 325 -11.25 9.69 -0.38
C ALA A 325 -11.83 9.79 -1.79
N ALA A 326 -12.26 10.98 -2.20
CA ALA A 326 -12.80 11.22 -3.53
C ALA A 326 -11.74 11.08 -4.64
N ALA A 327 -10.50 11.54 -4.39
CA ALA A 327 -9.43 11.51 -5.38
C ALA A 327 -8.85 10.11 -5.61
N THR A 328 -8.87 9.24 -4.58
CA THR A 328 -8.22 7.93 -4.64
C THR A 328 -9.21 6.76 -4.71
N GLY A 329 -10.48 6.98 -4.34
CA GLY A 329 -11.47 5.92 -4.14
C GLY A 329 -11.20 5.05 -2.90
N THR A 330 -10.25 5.44 -2.05
CA THR A 330 -9.85 4.74 -0.83
C THR A 330 -10.52 5.34 0.40
N THR A 331 -10.43 4.68 1.57
CA THR A 331 -10.91 5.25 2.84
C THR A 331 -9.71 5.74 3.66
N PRO A 332 -9.41 7.05 3.70
CA PRO A 332 -8.39 7.57 4.60
C PRO A 332 -8.84 7.46 6.06
N GLY A 333 -7.90 7.54 6.99
CA GLY A 333 -8.16 7.67 8.43
C GLY A 333 -7.59 8.97 9.00
N ILE A 334 -7.91 9.25 10.25
CA ILE A 334 -7.39 10.42 10.98
C ILE A 334 -6.66 9.97 12.23
N TYR A 335 -5.53 10.60 12.54
CA TYR A 335 -4.81 10.47 13.78
C TYR A 335 -5.08 11.66 14.71
N MET A 336 -5.31 11.38 16.00
CA MET A 336 -5.48 12.41 17.03
C MET A 336 -4.96 11.94 18.39
N ASN A 337 -4.46 12.92 19.17
CA ASN A 337 -4.13 12.72 20.57
C ASN A 337 -5.34 12.80 21.52
N GLY A 338 -5.10 12.40 22.77
CA GLY A 338 -6.09 12.38 23.86
C GLY A 338 -6.83 13.70 24.11
N SER A 339 -6.19 14.86 23.93
CA SER A 339 -6.88 16.15 24.10
C SER A 339 -7.82 16.38 22.93
N THR A 340 -7.28 16.32 21.72
CA THR A 340 -7.97 16.71 20.48
C THR A 340 -9.22 15.87 20.21
N VAL A 341 -9.18 14.56 20.51
CA VAL A 341 -10.34 13.67 20.35
C VAL A 341 -11.52 14.05 21.25
N ASN A 342 -11.27 14.77 22.35
CA ASN A 342 -12.26 15.16 23.35
C ASN A 342 -12.68 16.65 23.26
N ASP A 343 -11.85 17.50 22.64
CA ASP A 343 -12.06 18.96 22.59
C ASP A 343 -13.11 19.42 21.56
N TYR A 344 -13.46 18.57 20.60
CA TYR A 344 -14.37 18.92 19.49
C TYR A 344 -15.47 17.88 19.24
N ASP A 345 -16.50 18.28 18.48
CA ASP A 345 -17.52 17.35 17.96
C ASP A 345 -17.02 16.67 16.68
N TRP A 346 -16.72 15.38 16.80
CA TRP A 346 -16.19 14.56 15.73
C TRP A 346 -17.23 13.67 15.05
N ALA A 347 -18.52 13.80 15.38
CA ALA A 347 -19.56 12.89 14.90
C ALA A 347 -19.56 12.72 13.36
N ALA A 348 -19.40 13.80 12.62
CA ALA A 348 -19.37 13.77 11.15
C ALA A 348 -18.15 13.03 10.57
N VAL A 349 -16.98 13.18 11.21
CA VAL A 349 -15.75 12.48 10.81
C VAL A 349 -15.84 11.00 11.20
N ALA A 350 -16.26 10.71 12.43
CA ALA A 350 -16.37 9.36 12.97
C ALA A 350 -17.40 8.48 12.25
N ALA A 351 -18.43 9.09 11.66
CA ALA A 351 -19.42 8.37 10.85
C ALA A 351 -18.82 7.70 9.60
N ARG A 352 -17.62 8.13 9.15
CA ARG A 352 -17.05 7.72 7.86
C ARG A 352 -15.61 7.24 7.92
N TYR A 353 -14.79 7.85 8.78
CA TYR A 353 -13.35 7.66 8.77
C TYR A 353 -12.85 6.99 10.05
N PRO A 354 -11.99 5.97 9.95
CA PRO A 354 -11.42 5.31 11.12
C PRO A 354 -10.40 6.20 11.84
N LEU A 355 -10.28 5.96 13.14
CA LEU A 355 -9.37 6.69 14.03
C LEU A 355 -8.08 5.90 14.30
N TRP A 356 -6.96 6.60 14.20
CA TRP A 356 -5.68 6.28 14.82
C TRP A 356 -5.53 7.16 16.07
N TYR A 357 -5.45 6.56 17.26
CA TYR A 357 -5.56 7.29 18.53
C TYR A 357 -4.26 7.19 19.32
N ALA A 358 -3.69 8.34 19.68
CA ALA A 358 -2.60 8.42 20.66
C ALA A 358 -3.16 8.52 22.08
N ASP A 359 -2.99 7.43 22.83
CA ASP A 359 -3.48 7.26 24.18
C ASP A 359 -2.49 7.84 25.20
N PRO A 360 -2.89 8.88 25.97
CA PRO A 360 -2.00 9.52 26.92
C PRO A 360 -1.63 8.64 28.12
N THR A 361 -2.35 7.53 28.37
CA THR A 361 -2.22 6.71 29.57
C THR A 361 -0.82 6.10 29.73
N ASN A 362 -0.28 5.54 28.64
CA ASN A 362 1.02 4.86 28.64
C ASN A 362 2.05 5.53 27.71
N TYR A 363 1.72 6.72 27.22
CA TYR A 363 2.43 7.35 26.10
C TYR A 363 3.93 7.52 26.36
N ASN A 364 4.31 7.94 27.57
CA ASN A 364 5.70 8.17 27.96
C ASN A 364 6.41 6.94 28.56
N THR A 365 5.76 5.78 28.55
CA THR A 365 6.30 4.54 29.14
C THR A 365 7.20 3.82 28.16
N THR A 366 8.41 3.46 28.58
CA THR A 366 9.32 2.63 27.80
C THR A 366 8.86 1.18 27.80
N TYR A 367 8.64 0.61 26.62
CA TYR A 367 8.36 -0.82 26.46
C TYR A 367 9.45 -1.48 25.62
N ILE A 368 9.92 -2.64 26.06
CA ILE A 368 10.83 -3.50 25.29
C ILE A 368 9.96 -4.54 24.60
N GLY A 369 9.84 -4.42 23.27
CA GLY A 369 8.89 -5.21 22.49
C GLY A 369 7.44 -4.75 22.64
N TYR A 370 6.58 -5.25 21.75
CA TYR A 370 5.17 -4.90 21.75
C TYR A 370 4.40 -5.50 22.92
N ILE A 371 3.31 -4.82 23.27
CA ILE A 371 2.36 -5.26 24.30
C ILE A 371 0.92 -5.03 23.81
N ASP A 372 -0.04 -5.68 24.47
CA ASP A 372 -1.47 -5.43 24.28
C ASP A 372 -2.05 -4.60 25.43
N PRO A 373 -2.00 -3.26 25.36
CA PRO A 373 -2.62 -2.41 26.38
C PRO A 373 -4.15 -2.50 26.32
N THR A 374 -4.82 -2.12 27.40
CA THR A 374 -6.29 -1.99 27.42
C THR A 374 -6.78 -1.13 26.24
N VAL A 375 -7.81 -1.60 25.52
CA VAL A 375 -8.41 -0.84 24.42
C VAL A 375 -9.17 0.37 25.00
N PRO A 376 -8.84 1.61 24.58
CA PRO A 376 -9.55 2.78 25.07
C PRO A 376 -10.97 2.83 24.49
N SER A 377 -11.91 3.28 25.32
CA SER A 377 -13.28 3.57 24.91
C SER A 377 -13.41 5.04 24.55
N LEU A 378 -13.88 5.34 23.33
CA LEU A 378 -13.89 6.69 22.76
C LEU A 378 -15.32 7.12 22.40
N ARG A 379 -15.66 8.37 22.71
CA ARG A 379 -17.02 8.92 22.59
C ARG A 379 -17.66 8.69 21.22
N PHE A 380 -16.94 8.98 20.14
CA PHE A 380 -17.50 8.94 18.78
C PHE A 380 -17.17 7.66 18.01
N TRP A 381 -16.02 7.03 18.29
CA TRP A 381 -15.56 5.83 17.57
C TRP A 381 -15.85 4.51 18.29
N GLY A 382 -16.21 4.56 19.58
CA GLY A 382 -16.28 3.38 20.45
C GLY A 382 -14.88 2.84 20.77
N GLN A 383 -14.15 2.39 19.76
CA GLN A 383 -12.75 1.93 19.88
C GLN A 383 -11.94 2.41 18.66
N PRO A 384 -10.66 2.75 18.82
CA PRO A 384 -9.83 3.13 17.69
C PRO A 384 -9.56 1.94 16.76
N LEU A 385 -9.23 2.23 15.49
CA LEU A 385 -8.71 1.21 14.57
C LEU A 385 -7.22 0.97 14.85
N VAL A 386 -6.44 2.04 14.99
CA VAL A 386 -5.03 2.01 15.39
C VAL A 386 -4.88 2.71 16.73
N HIS A 387 -4.17 2.12 17.67
CA HIS A 387 -3.92 2.64 19.00
C HIS A 387 -2.42 2.82 19.20
N GLN A 388 -1.95 4.07 19.15
CA GLN A 388 -0.60 4.42 19.53
C GLN A 388 -0.57 4.53 21.06
N TYR A 389 0.23 3.69 21.71
CA TYR A 389 0.20 3.54 23.16
C TYR A 389 1.51 3.92 23.85
N SER A 390 2.58 4.16 23.08
CA SER A 390 3.87 4.61 23.60
C SER A 390 4.68 5.30 22.52
N GLN A 391 5.39 6.38 22.86
CA GLN A 391 6.42 7.02 22.03
C GLN A 391 7.85 6.57 22.38
N ARG A 392 7.98 5.62 23.32
CA ARG A 392 9.27 5.16 23.88
C ARG A 392 9.49 3.67 23.71
N GLY A 393 8.87 3.09 22.70
CA GLY A 393 9.08 1.70 22.32
C GLY A 393 10.52 1.41 21.94
N ARG A 394 10.99 0.21 22.24
CA ARG A 394 12.32 -0.30 21.90
C ARG A 394 12.19 -1.66 21.26
N LEU A 395 12.73 -1.79 20.05
CA LEU A 395 12.85 -3.05 19.32
C LEU A 395 14.32 -3.40 19.13
N ALA A 396 14.64 -4.69 19.20
CA ALA A 396 15.97 -5.18 18.83
C ALA A 396 16.24 -4.82 17.36
N GLY A 397 17.45 -4.36 17.05
CA GLY A 397 17.82 -3.88 15.70
C GLY A 397 17.71 -2.37 15.52
N TYR A 398 17.16 -1.61 16.48
CA TYR A 398 17.14 -0.15 16.41
C TYR A 398 17.46 0.50 17.77
N GLY A 399 18.48 1.36 17.80
CA GLY A 399 18.97 1.99 19.03
C GLY A 399 18.13 3.19 19.53
N GLY A 400 17.21 3.70 18.70
CA GLY A 400 16.34 4.84 19.02
C GLY A 400 15.03 4.45 19.70
N ALA A 401 14.23 5.46 20.06
CA ALA A 401 12.85 5.27 20.50
C ALA A 401 11.92 5.16 19.28
N LEU A 402 10.86 4.36 19.42
CA LEU A 402 9.86 4.13 18.39
C LEU A 402 8.46 4.35 18.96
N ASP A 403 7.60 4.93 18.13
CA ASP A 403 6.17 5.00 18.41
C ASP A 403 5.54 3.62 18.19
N PHE A 404 4.96 3.06 19.25
CA PHE A 404 4.37 1.72 19.24
C PHE A 404 2.86 1.80 19.06
N ASN A 405 2.40 1.04 18.08
CA ASN A 405 1.02 1.01 17.65
C ASN A 405 0.45 -0.41 17.71
N ARG A 406 -0.85 -0.47 17.95
CA ARG A 406 -1.66 -1.67 17.83
C ARG A 406 -2.83 -1.45 16.88
N LEU A 407 -2.95 -2.31 15.87
CA LEU A 407 -4.05 -2.36 14.93
C LEU A 407 -5.08 -3.41 15.38
N ARG A 408 -6.33 -2.96 15.54
CA ARG A 408 -7.44 -3.80 15.97
C ARG A 408 -7.89 -4.80 14.91
N ASP A 409 -7.94 -4.38 13.64
CA ASP A 409 -8.52 -5.19 12.54
C ASP A 409 -7.75 -5.01 11.23
N ARG A 410 -6.99 -6.05 10.84
CA ARG A 410 -6.23 -6.11 9.58
C ARG A 410 -7.14 -6.04 8.34
N SER A 411 -8.35 -6.58 8.42
CA SER A 411 -9.29 -6.61 7.29
C SER A 411 -9.88 -5.22 7.01
N VAL A 412 -10.15 -4.43 8.06
CA VAL A 412 -10.57 -3.03 7.90
C VAL A 412 -9.45 -2.22 7.25
N TRP A 413 -8.22 -2.37 7.75
CA TRP A 413 -7.04 -1.75 7.14
C TRP A 413 -6.87 -2.13 5.68
N ASP A 414 -7.03 -3.41 5.33
CA ASP A 414 -6.87 -3.88 3.95
C ASP A 414 -7.99 -3.40 3.03
N ARG A 415 -9.22 -3.19 3.53
CA ARG A 415 -10.30 -2.55 2.76
C ARG A 415 -10.08 -1.05 2.57
N MET A 416 -9.39 -0.38 3.51
CA MET A 416 -9.12 1.05 3.40
C MET A 416 -8.27 1.39 2.17
N ARG A 417 -7.32 0.52 1.76
CA ARG A 417 -6.40 0.79 0.63
C ARG A 417 -6.98 0.45 -0.74
N THR A 418 -8.01 -0.38 -0.82
CA THR A 418 -8.62 -0.79 -2.09
C THR A 418 -9.57 0.30 -2.57
N ALA A 419 -9.34 0.82 -3.79
CA ALA A 419 -10.40 1.53 -4.50
C ALA A 419 -11.57 0.57 -4.63
N GLY A 420 -12.69 0.85 -3.97
CA GLY A 420 -13.80 -0.08 -3.94
C GLY A 420 -14.21 -0.48 -5.36
N SER A 421 -14.18 -1.77 -5.68
CA SER A 421 -14.96 -2.32 -6.79
C SER A 421 -16.42 -2.23 -6.39
N VAL A 422 -16.97 -1.03 -6.46
CA VAL A 422 -18.42 -0.87 -6.53
C VAL A 422 -18.76 -1.22 -7.97
N SER A 423 -19.07 -2.48 -8.24
CA SER A 423 -20.03 -2.77 -9.31
C SER A 423 -21.21 -1.84 -9.06
N PRO A 424 -21.72 -1.12 -10.08
CA PRO A 424 -22.76 -0.14 -9.89
C PRO A 424 -24.01 -0.87 -9.39
N SER A 425 -24.20 -0.94 -8.08
CA SER A 425 -25.54 -1.04 -7.54
C SER A 425 -26.23 0.20 -8.07
N THR A 426 -27.27 -0.02 -8.87
CA THR A 426 -28.19 0.97 -9.42
C THR A 426 -28.16 2.25 -8.59
N PRO A 427 -27.80 3.41 -9.15
CA PRO A 427 -27.68 4.63 -8.37
C PRO A 427 -29.02 4.88 -7.67
N ALA A 428 -29.02 4.70 -6.35
CA ALA A 428 -30.00 5.39 -5.53
C ALA A 428 -29.77 6.87 -5.83
N ALA A 429 -30.82 7.57 -6.24
CA ALA A 429 -30.75 8.98 -6.58
C ALA A 429 -29.95 9.72 -5.49
N PRO A 430 -28.98 10.59 -5.86
CA PRO A 430 -28.22 11.32 -4.87
C PRO A 430 -29.21 12.09 -3.99
N ALA A 431 -29.07 11.97 -2.67
CA ALA A 431 -29.79 12.84 -1.76
C ALA A 431 -29.54 14.28 -2.21
N ALA A 432 -30.61 15.06 -2.38
CA ALA A 432 -30.50 16.44 -2.83
C ALA A 432 -29.53 17.21 -1.90
N LEU A 433 -28.63 18.00 -2.49
CA LEU A 433 -27.79 18.97 -1.81
C LEU A 433 -28.67 19.85 -0.92
N VAL A 434 -28.27 20.01 0.34
CA VAL A 434 -28.95 20.94 1.25
C VAL A 434 -28.80 22.35 0.71
N VAL A 435 -29.90 23.11 0.66
CA VAL A 435 -29.90 24.50 0.21
C VAL A 435 -29.80 25.40 1.43
N ASP A 436 -28.57 25.64 1.88
CA ASP A 436 -28.22 26.40 3.08
C ASP A 436 -27.60 27.78 2.77
N GLY A 437 -27.31 28.07 1.50
CA GLY A 437 -26.66 29.32 1.11
C GLY A 437 -25.17 29.37 1.41
N GLU A 438 -24.54 28.25 1.75
CA GLU A 438 -23.11 28.18 2.02
C GLU A 438 -22.36 27.46 0.89
N TYR A 439 -21.29 28.08 0.40
CA TYR A 439 -20.40 27.43 -0.57
C TYR A 439 -19.43 26.51 0.14
N GLY A 440 -19.96 25.36 0.56
CA GLY A 440 -19.22 24.31 1.22
C GLY A 440 -18.79 23.15 0.30
N PRO A 441 -18.07 22.16 0.85
CA PRO A 441 -17.59 20.99 0.11
C PRO A 441 -18.68 20.20 -0.61
N ALA A 442 -19.91 20.19 -0.08
CA ALA A 442 -21.04 19.52 -0.73
C ALA A 442 -21.47 20.25 -2.02
N THR A 443 -21.51 21.59 -1.98
CA THR A 443 -21.79 22.44 -3.15
C THR A 443 -20.71 22.29 -4.20
N LEU A 444 -19.44 22.31 -3.80
CA LEU A 444 -18.30 22.09 -4.69
C LEU A 444 -18.32 20.69 -5.32
N ARG A 445 -18.59 19.64 -4.54
CA ARG A 445 -18.70 18.27 -5.06
C ARG A 445 -19.79 18.15 -6.11
N ARG A 446 -20.95 18.72 -5.83
CA ARG A 446 -22.07 18.70 -6.78
C ARG A 446 -21.75 19.52 -8.03
N LEU A 447 -21.03 20.63 -7.89
CA LEU A 447 -20.52 21.41 -9.01
C LEU A 447 -19.55 20.60 -9.88
N TRP A 448 -18.60 19.87 -9.29
CA TRP A 448 -17.70 18.96 -10.03
C TRP A 448 -18.45 17.89 -10.80
N GLU A 449 -19.44 17.26 -10.16
CA GLU A 449 -20.27 16.24 -10.78
C GLU A 449 -21.04 16.79 -11.98
N VAL A 450 -21.71 17.93 -11.83
CA VAL A 450 -22.52 18.54 -12.90
C VAL A 450 -21.64 19.07 -14.03
N MET A 451 -20.52 19.70 -13.70
CA MET A 451 -19.61 20.35 -14.66
C MET A 451 -18.52 19.43 -15.21
N GLY A 452 -18.60 18.11 -14.94
CA GLY A 452 -17.70 17.11 -15.53
C GLY A 452 -16.23 17.33 -15.19
N ALA A 453 -15.95 17.76 -13.96
CA ALA A 453 -14.61 18.12 -13.48
C ALA A 453 -14.23 17.37 -12.19
N VAL A 454 -14.83 16.20 -11.94
CA VAL A 454 -14.48 15.33 -10.81
C VAL A 454 -13.00 14.95 -10.89
N GLY A 455 -12.26 15.18 -9.81
CA GLY A 455 -10.81 14.93 -9.74
C GLY A 455 -9.94 16.02 -10.37
N TYR A 456 -10.52 17.14 -10.84
CA TYR A 456 -9.79 18.30 -11.33
C TYR A 456 -9.91 19.48 -10.34
N PRO A 457 -8.92 20.40 -10.29
CA PRO A 457 -9.02 21.61 -9.49
C PRO A 457 -10.32 22.39 -9.75
N GLU A 458 -10.86 23.06 -8.73
CA GLU A 458 -12.14 23.78 -8.80
C GLU A 458 -12.25 24.70 -10.03
N VAL A 459 -11.15 25.36 -10.40
CA VAL A 459 -11.09 26.26 -11.58
C VAL A 459 -11.55 25.57 -12.87
N PHE A 460 -11.43 24.25 -13.01
CA PHE A 460 -11.93 23.52 -14.17
C PHE A 460 -13.46 23.41 -14.18
N ALA A 461 -14.08 23.19 -13.00
CA ALA A 461 -15.52 23.20 -12.87
C ALA A 461 -16.08 24.60 -13.11
N VAL A 462 -15.39 25.62 -12.59
CA VAL A 462 -15.73 27.03 -12.78
C VAL A 462 -15.54 27.47 -14.23
N ALA A 463 -14.50 27.01 -14.92
CA ALA A 463 -14.29 27.22 -16.35
C ALA A 463 -15.43 26.60 -17.18
N ASN A 464 -15.88 25.40 -16.83
CA ASN A 464 -17.01 24.75 -17.49
C ASN A 464 -18.34 25.47 -17.19
N LEU A 465 -18.54 25.97 -15.98
CA LEU A 465 -19.67 26.84 -15.64
C LEU A 465 -19.64 28.14 -16.46
N ARG A 466 -18.47 28.79 -16.61
CA ARG A 466 -18.28 29.98 -17.45
C ARG A 466 -18.63 29.69 -18.91
N ARG A 467 -18.22 28.55 -19.46
CA ARG A 467 -18.60 28.10 -20.82
C ARG A 467 -20.10 27.90 -20.96
N TYR A 468 -20.73 27.29 -19.97
CA TYR A 468 -22.18 27.13 -19.93
C TYR A 468 -22.89 28.49 -19.95
N LEU A 469 -22.51 29.40 -19.05
CA LEU A 469 -23.11 30.73 -18.95
C LEU A 469 -22.87 31.58 -20.20
N ASN A 470 -21.70 31.49 -20.82
CA ASN A 470 -21.41 32.12 -22.11
C ASN A 470 -22.37 31.67 -23.21
N LYS A 471 -22.87 30.43 -23.14
CA LYS A 471 -23.85 29.88 -24.08
C LYS A 471 -25.30 30.20 -23.68
N ALA A 472 -25.59 30.20 -22.38
CA ALA A 472 -26.95 30.34 -21.84
C ALA A 472 -27.42 31.80 -21.73
N VAL A 473 -26.49 32.75 -21.55
CA VAL A 473 -26.78 34.19 -21.40
C VAL A 473 -26.36 34.93 -22.68
N PRO A 474 -27.27 35.66 -23.35
CA PRO A 474 -26.93 36.41 -24.55
C PRO A 474 -25.81 37.44 -24.34
N ALA A 475 -24.91 37.59 -25.31
CA ALA A 475 -23.76 38.50 -25.25
C ALA A 475 -24.16 39.96 -24.92
N HIS A 476 -25.31 40.43 -25.41
CA HIS A 476 -25.83 41.76 -25.07
C HIS A 476 -26.10 41.90 -23.57
N SER A 477 -26.74 40.91 -22.94
CA SER A 477 -26.97 40.90 -21.49
C SER A 477 -25.66 40.83 -20.72
N GLN A 478 -24.70 40.01 -21.17
CA GLN A 478 -23.38 39.95 -20.54
C GLN A 478 -22.66 41.30 -20.58
N ARG A 479 -22.69 42.00 -21.73
CA ARG A 479 -22.09 43.34 -21.87
C ARG A 479 -22.71 44.35 -20.90
N MET A 480 -24.04 44.31 -20.74
CA MET A 480 -24.74 45.19 -19.80
C MET A 480 -24.39 44.89 -18.33
N LEU A 481 -24.10 43.63 -18.00
CA LEU A 481 -23.80 43.18 -16.64
C LEU A 481 -22.32 43.38 -16.24
N THR A 482 -21.39 43.13 -17.17
CA THR A 482 -19.95 43.04 -16.87
C THR A 482 -19.10 44.04 -17.64
N GLY A 483 -19.66 44.73 -18.64
CA GLY A 483 -18.91 45.53 -19.61
C GLY A 483 -18.24 44.71 -20.73
N ALA A 484 -18.37 43.38 -20.72
CA ALA A 484 -17.77 42.47 -21.71
C ALA A 484 -18.79 41.56 -22.37
N ASP A 485 -18.58 41.19 -23.63
CA ASP A 485 -19.50 40.33 -24.41
C ASP A 485 -19.51 38.86 -23.97
N ARG A 486 -18.49 38.44 -23.22
CA ARG A 486 -18.29 37.08 -22.75
C ARG A 486 -17.46 37.05 -21.48
N LEU A 487 -17.67 36.04 -20.66
CA LEU A 487 -16.80 35.70 -19.55
C LEU A 487 -15.48 35.08 -20.07
N PRO A 488 -14.31 35.48 -19.54
CA PRO A 488 -13.07 34.72 -19.71
C PRO A 488 -13.24 33.31 -19.13
N GLU A 489 -12.76 32.29 -19.84
CA GLU A 489 -12.94 30.87 -19.46
C GLU A 489 -11.79 30.31 -18.63
N ASP A 490 -10.71 31.07 -18.48
CA ASP A 490 -9.47 30.73 -17.79
C ASP A 490 -9.40 31.27 -16.36
N ARG A 491 -10.54 31.73 -15.81
CA ARG A 491 -10.63 32.37 -14.48
C ARG A 491 -11.47 31.55 -13.50
N GLY A 492 -11.12 31.66 -12.21
CA GLY A 492 -11.90 31.12 -11.08
C GLY A 492 -13.15 31.94 -10.79
N TRP A 493 -13.65 31.95 -9.55
CA TRP A 493 -14.76 32.81 -9.17
C TRP A 493 -14.35 34.28 -9.20
N ASP A 494 -15.18 35.14 -9.81
CA ASP A 494 -15.01 36.59 -9.78
C ASP A 494 -16.36 37.30 -9.90
N ALA A 495 -16.36 38.61 -9.66
CA ALA A 495 -17.57 39.43 -9.70
C ALA A 495 -18.27 39.42 -11.07
N GLN A 496 -17.53 39.22 -12.17
CA GLN A 496 -18.14 39.14 -13.51
C GLN A 496 -18.95 37.85 -13.67
N LEU A 497 -18.37 36.72 -13.26
CA LEU A 497 -19.08 35.44 -13.24
C LEU A 497 -20.30 35.50 -12.33
N PHE A 498 -20.19 36.07 -11.13
CA PHE A 498 -21.33 36.20 -10.22
C PHE A 498 -22.46 37.02 -10.82
N ARG A 499 -22.19 38.17 -11.44
CA ARG A 499 -23.24 38.98 -12.09
C ARG A 499 -23.98 38.23 -13.20
N VAL A 500 -23.24 37.48 -14.02
CA VAL A 500 -23.83 36.69 -15.11
C VAL A 500 -24.61 35.49 -14.57
N PHE A 501 -24.08 34.82 -13.55
CA PHE A 501 -24.77 33.71 -12.88
C PHE A 501 -26.03 34.19 -12.15
N GLN A 502 -25.98 35.29 -11.40
CA GLN A 502 -27.12 35.88 -10.69
C GLN A 502 -28.21 36.31 -11.67
N TYR A 503 -27.86 36.93 -12.79
CA TYR A 503 -28.82 37.22 -13.85
C TYR A 503 -29.50 35.95 -14.38
N TRP A 504 -28.71 34.91 -14.67
CA TRP A 504 -29.24 33.62 -15.11
C TRP A 504 -30.13 33.00 -14.04
N ALA A 505 -29.71 32.96 -12.77
CA ALA A 505 -30.47 32.43 -11.65
C ALA A 505 -31.77 33.21 -11.42
N TRP A 506 -31.77 34.52 -11.60
CA TRP A 506 -32.97 35.36 -11.54
C TRP A 506 -34.00 34.96 -12.60
N CYS A 507 -33.54 34.60 -13.80
CA CYS A 507 -34.43 34.21 -14.90
C CYS A 507 -34.91 32.75 -14.79
N TRP A 508 -34.06 31.85 -14.29
CA TRP A 508 -34.27 30.41 -14.42
C TRP A 508 -34.48 29.67 -13.09
N VAL A 509 -33.80 30.10 -12.01
CA VAL A 509 -33.90 29.45 -10.69
C VAL A 509 -35.02 30.08 -9.87
N ARG A 510 -35.09 31.41 -9.79
CA ARG A 510 -36.08 32.15 -9.01
C ARG A 510 -37.54 31.72 -9.28
N PRO A 511 -37.99 31.50 -10.54
CA PRO A 511 -39.39 31.12 -10.79
C PRO A 511 -39.77 29.74 -10.25
N VAL A 512 -38.79 28.88 -9.95
CA VAL A 512 -39.01 27.48 -9.55
C VAL A 512 -38.42 27.13 -8.18
N SER A 513 -37.74 28.08 -7.54
CA SER A 513 -37.06 27.90 -6.25
C SER A 513 -38.04 28.08 -5.10
N SER A 514 -38.09 27.08 -4.21
CA SER A 514 -38.83 27.16 -2.95
C SER A 514 -38.03 27.85 -1.83
N SER A 515 -36.72 28.04 -2.04
CA SER A 515 -35.77 28.61 -1.07
C SER A 515 -35.52 30.11 -1.28
N TRP A 516 -35.91 30.67 -2.44
CA TRP A 516 -35.63 32.06 -2.80
C TRP A 516 -36.16 33.08 -1.77
N SER A 517 -37.36 32.86 -1.24
CA SER A 517 -37.95 33.73 -0.22
C SER A 517 -37.23 33.67 1.13
N THR A 518 -36.41 32.65 1.37
CA THR A 518 -35.60 32.52 2.59
C THR A 518 -34.35 33.37 2.51
N PHE A 519 -33.65 33.35 1.36
CA PHE A 519 -32.35 33.99 1.21
C PHE A 519 -32.39 35.37 0.57
N ALA A 520 -33.42 35.67 -0.23
CA ALA A 520 -33.63 36.97 -0.87
C ALA A 520 -35.12 37.41 -0.79
N PRO A 521 -35.70 37.52 0.43
CA PRO A 521 -37.09 37.93 0.60
C PRO A 521 -37.32 39.36 0.08
N GLY A 522 -38.14 39.50 -0.95
CA GLY A 522 -38.55 40.81 -1.47
C GLY A 522 -37.46 41.60 -2.20
N TRP A 523 -36.28 41.02 -2.43
CA TRP A 523 -35.20 41.67 -3.17
C TRP A 523 -35.63 41.95 -4.62
N SER A 524 -35.26 43.13 -5.10
CA SER A 524 -35.38 43.56 -6.49
C SER A 524 -34.25 42.97 -7.35
N PHE A 525 -34.39 43.10 -8.67
CA PHE A 525 -33.38 42.65 -9.63
C PHE A 525 -32.00 43.26 -9.38
N GLY A 526 -31.95 44.55 -9.01
CA GLY A 526 -30.70 45.25 -8.74
C GLY A 526 -30.05 44.86 -7.41
N GLU A 527 -30.85 44.45 -6.43
CA GLU A 527 -30.34 43.98 -5.12
C GLU A 527 -29.75 42.58 -5.21
N PHE A 528 -30.29 41.71 -6.07
CA PHE A 528 -29.76 40.34 -6.24
C PHE A 528 -28.53 40.27 -7.16
N ILE A 529 -28.38 41.19 -8.12
CA ILE A 529 -27.28 41.17 -9.10
C ILE A 529 -26.20 42.18 -8.67
N ASP A 530 -25.59 41.89 -7.53
CA ASP A 530 -24.53 42.69 -6.91
C ASP A 530 -23.11 42.24 -7.32
N GLY A 531 -22.99 41.03 -7.88
CA GLY A 531 -21.70 40.41 -8.21
C GLY A 531 -20.97 39.82 -7.01
N GLU A 532 -21.65 39.66 -5.87
CA GLU A 532 -21.07 39.14 -4.64
C GLU A 532 -21.47 37.68 -4.37
N ALA A 533 -20.57 36.98 -3.70
CA ALA A 533 -20.70 35.60 -3.29
C ALA A 533 -21.55 35.44 -2.01
N GLY A 534 -22.72 36.07 -1.97
CA GLY A 534 -23.60 36.06 -0.80
C GLY A 534 -24.44 34.79 -0.66
N PRO A 535 -25.08 34.57 0.50
CA PRO A 535 -25.88 33.37 0.76
C PRO A 535 -27.00 33.12 -0.26
N ALA A 536 -27.63 34.18 -0.77
CA ALA A 536 -28.66 34.07 -1.80
C ALA A 536 -28.10 33.56 -3.15
N THR A 537 -26.88 33.98 -3.51
CA THR A 537 -26.17 33.50 -4.71
C THR A 537 -25.89 32.00 -4.60
N TRP A 538 -25.41 31.55 -3.44
CA TRP A 538 -25.09 30.14 -3.22
C TRP A 538 -26.32 29.26 -3.10
N ALA A 539 -27.37 29.71 -2.43
CA ALA A 539 -28.64 28.99 -2.38
C ALA A 539 -29.21 28.77 -3.78
N ALA A 540 -29.13 29.79 -4.65
CA ALA A 540 -29.54 29.67 -6.04
C ALA A 540 -28.68 28.67 -6.83
N LEU A 541 -27.37 28.62 -6.57
CA LEU A 541 -26.47 27.64 -7.19
C LEU A 541 -26.80 26.22 -6.73
N GLN A 542 -27.01 26.01 -5.43
CA GLN A 542 -27.36 24.71 -4.86
C GLN A 542 -28.68 24.17 -5.43
N GLU A 543 -29.69 25.03 -5.54
CA GLU A 543 -30.98 24.71 -6.14
C GLU A 543 -30.84 24.30 -7.62
N ALA A 544 -30.03 25.05 -8.38
CA ALA A 544 -29.74 24.73 -9.78
C ALA A 544 -28.99 23.39 -9.90
N LEU A 545 -27.99 23.14 -9.07
CA LEU A 545 -27.19 21.92 -9.04
C LEU A 545 -28.02 20.67 -8.67
N ASN A 546 -28.99 20.82 -7.77
CA ASN A 546 -29.95 19.76 -7.44
C ASN A 546 -30.81 19.33 -8.63
N ARG A 547 -31.11 20.28 -9.51
CA ARG A 547 -31.96 20.05 -10.70
C ARG A 547 -31.15 19.63 -11.93
N SER A 548 -29.83 19.71 -11.85
CA SER A 548 -28.92 19.41 -12.95
C SER A 548 -28.57 17.93 -13.02
N LYS A 549 -28.29 17.41 -14.22
CA LYS A 549 -27.78 16.05 -14.41
C LYS A 549 -26.26 16.01 -14.25
N THR A 550 -25.73 14.95 -13.65
CA THR A 550 -24.29 14.68 -13.56
C THR A 550 -23.67 14.63 -14.97
N ALA A 551 -22.48 15.21 -15.11
CA ALA A 551 -21.71 15.34 -16.35
C ALA A 551 -22.46 16.00 -17.52
N SER A 552 -23.47 16.82 -17.23
CA SER A 552 -24.25 17.52 -18.27
C SER A 552 -23.57 18.78 -18.79
N PHE A 553 -22.62 19.34 -18.02
CA PHE A 553 -21.99 20.64 -18.29
C PHE A 553 -23.01 21.78 -18.38
N ARG A 554 -24.17 21.63 -17.73
CA ARG A 554 -25.29 22.58 -17.76
C ARG A 554 -25.95 22.66 -16.39
N LEU A 555 -26.39 23.86 -16.03
CA LEU A 555 -27.28 24.04 -14.89
C LEU A 555 -28.74 23.93 -15.32
N MET A 556 -29.50 23.12 -14.59
CA MET A 556 -30.93 22.78 -14.78
C MET A 556 -31.26 22.01 -16.06
#